data_AF-A0A8H5ZWD1-F1
#
_entry.id   AF-A0A8H5ZWD1-F1
#
_cell.length_a   1.000
_cell.length_b   1.000
_cell.length_c   1.000
_cell.angle_alpha   90.00
_cell.angle_beta   90.00
_cell.angle_gamma   90.00
#
_symmetry.space_group_name_H-M   'P 1'
#
loop_
_entity.id
_entity.type
_entity.pdbx_description
1 polymer ?
#
loop_
_entity_poly.entity_id
_entity_poly.type
_entity_poly.pdbx_seq_one_letter_code
_entity_poly.pdbx_strand_id
1 'polypeptide(L)'
;MSTPQPDPQSQIQKEQEQEHEQQHQTPKPRLPVRTHHCRFCNHLLLASTRDIPSLPRRKDPAKDNAIILPLPAPTASHHNDESDDETEADPVTGSGATSTTKLQKHYTILLSTTVPDRKATLVRREDGFEKRVFLRCGRCRVVVGYFLGRVHFPETGEEDGDGDGDRERGEKVVYLLPGALVETERMGDEDVLKGGDAEWRTWSAEV
;
A
#
# COMPACT_ATOMS: atom_id res chain seq x y z
N MET A 1 22.96 0.88 -68.00
CA MET A 1 22.80 1.14 -66.56
C MET A 1 22.42 -0.19 -65.93
N SER A 2 23.40 -0.90 -65.38
CA SER A 2 23.20 -2.24 -64.81
C SER A 2 23.13 -2.10 -63.29
N THR A 3 22.00 -2.49 -62.72
CA THR A 3 21.78 -2.57 -61.27
C THR A 3 22.55 -3.74 -60.68
N PRO A 4 23.36 -3.55 -59.61
CA PRO A 4 24.01 -4.66 -58.93
C PRO A 4 22.99 -5.40 -58.04
N GLN A 5 23.02 -6.73 -58.13
CA GLN A 5 22.22 -7.66 -57.34
C GLN A 5 22.89 -7.86 -55.96
N PRO A 6 22.14 -7.87 -54.85
CA PRO A 6 22.73 -8.02 -53.52
C PRO A 6 23.21 -9.46 -53.25
N ASP A 7 24.34 -9.55 -52.54
CA ASP A 7 25.06 -10.78 -52.19
C ASP A 7 24.30 -11.66 -51.17
N PRO A 8 24.21 -13.00 -51.38
CA PRO A 8 23.48 -13.92 -50.51
C PRO A 8 24.07 -14.09 -49.11
N GLN A 9 25.34 -13.72 -48.89
CA GLN A 9 26.04 -13.94 -47.61
C GLN A 9 25.68 -12.92 -46.52
N SER A 10 24.99 -11.83 -46.87
CA SER A 10 24.58 -10.79 -45.90
C SER A 10 23.30 -11.13 -45.13
N GLN A 11 22.56 -12.17 -45.53
CA GLN A 11 21.31 -12.59 -44.87
C GLN A 11 21.55 -13.59 -43.75
N ILE A 12 22.54 -14.48 -43.87
CA ILE A 12 22.82 -15.52 -42.87
C ILE A 12 23.33 -14.92 -41.55
N GLN A 13 24.07 -13.81 -41.60
CA GLN A 13 24.57 -13.14 -40.38
C GLN A 13 23.48 -12.39 -39.61
N LYS A 14 22.39 -11.96 -40.27
CA LYS A 14 21.26 -11.29 -39.60
C LYS A 14 20.31 -12.26 -38.91
N GLU A 15 20.23 -13.51 -39.36
CA GLU A 15 19.40 -14.53 -38.72
C GLU A 15 20.04 -15.10 -37.45
N GLN A 16 21.38 -15.08 -37.32
CA GLN A 16 22.07 -15.63 -36.13
C GLN A 16 22.19 -14.63 -34.96
N GLU A 17 22.09 -13.32 -35.18
CA GLU A 17 22.04 -12.33 -34.09
C GLU A 17 20.65 -12.18 -33.46
N GLN A 18 19.59 -12.70 -34.10
CA GLN A 18 18.22 -12.65 -33.54
C GLN A 18 17.87 -13.82 -32.60
N GLU A 19 18.67 -14.88 -32.56
CA GLU A 19 18.40 -16.03 -31.66
C GLU A 19 18.94 -15.84 -30.23
N HIS A 20 19.80 -14.85 -29.95
CA HIS A 20 20.40 -14.70 -28.62
C HIS A 20 19.63 -13.80 -27.64
N GLU A 21 18.54 -13.15 -28.07
CA GLU A 21 17.79 -12.19 -27.25
C GLU A 21 16.48 -12.73 -26.65
N GLN A 22 16.23 -14.04 -26.75
CA GLN A 22 15.11 -14.71 -26.07
C GLN A 22 15.58 -15.63 -24.94
N GLN A 23 16.44 -15.11 -24.07
CA GLN A 23 16.58 -15.68 -22.73
C GLN A 23 15.27 -15.42 -21.97
N HIS A 24 14.46 -16.46 -21.90
CA HIS A 24 13.26 -16.57 -21.09
C HIS A 24 13.53 -16.13 -19.64
N GLN A 25 13.19 -14.89 -19.31
CA GLN A 25 12.98 -14.50 -17.92
C GLN A 25 11.69 -15.18 -17.46
N THR A 26 11.81 -16.29 -16.76
CA THR A 26 10.70 -16.85 -16.00
C THR A 26 10.23 -15.78 -15.01
N PRO A 27 8.99 -15.27 -15.10
CA PRO A 27 8.56 -14.20 -14.22
C PRO A 27 8.57 -14.72 -12.78
N LYS A 28 9.40 -14.12 -11.92
CA LYS A 28 9.36 -14.36 -10.48
C LYS A 28 7.89 -14.24 -10.02
N PRO A 29 7.35 -15.19 -9.24
CA PRO A 29 5.98 -15.08 -8.76
C PRO A 29 5.83 -13.74 -8.03
N ARG A 30 4.75 -12.99 -8.27
CA ARG A 30 4.46 -11.72 -7.59
C ARG A 30 3.17 -11.88 -6.80
N LEU A 31 3.07 -11.21 -5.66
CA LEU A 31 1.82 -11.15 -4.91
C LEU A 31 0.72 -10.53 -5.77
N PRO A 32 -0.52 -11.05 -5.72
CA PRO A 32 -1.63 -10.49 -6.47
C PRO A 32 -1.96 -9.08 -5.98
N VAL A 33 -2.23 -8.16 -6.91
CA VAL A 33 -2.59 -6.78 -6.60
C VAL A 33 -4.11 -6.64 -6.60
N ARG A 34 -4.67 -6.24 -5.46
CA ARG A 34 -6.08 -5.94 -5.28
C ARG A 34 -6.31 -4.44 -5.33
N THR A 35 -7.32 -4.03 -6.09
CA THR A 35 -7.69 -2.63 -6.26
C THR A 35 -8.96 -2.31 -5.50
N HIS A 36 -9.00 -1.15 -4.85
CA HIS A 36 -10.10 -0.75 -3.99
C HIS A 36 -10.61 0.64 -4.36
N HIS A 37 -11.92 0.74 -4.44
CA HIS A 37 -12.65 1.91 -4.89
C HIS A 37 -13.41 2.56 -3.74
N CYS A 38 -13.62 3.87 -3.84
CA CYS A 38 -14.53 4.59 -2.97
C CYS A 38 -15.94 4.01 -3.13
N ARG A 39 -16.53 3.50 -2.04
CA ARG A 39 -17.88 2.91 -2.07
C ARG A 39 -18.96 3.90 -2.56
N PHE A 40 -18.72 5.20 -2.37
CA PHE A 40 -19.69 6.25 -2.67
C PHE A 40 -19.66 6.77 -4.10
N CYS A 41 -18.54 6.65 -4.81
CA CYS A 41 -18.42 7.21 -6.17
C CYS A 41 -17.58 6.35 -7.13
N ASN A 42 -17.29 5.11 -6.74
CA ASN A 42 -16.52 4.12 -7.50
C ASN A 42 -15.20 4.67 -8.05
N HIS A 43 -14.57 5.59 -7.34
CA HIS A 43 -13.27 6.14 -7.73
C HIS A 43 -12.15 5.26 -7.17
N LEU A 44 -11.16 4.89 -7.98
CA LEU A 44 -10.04 4.06 -7.54
C LEU A 44 -9.20 4.82 -6.50
N LEU A 45 -9.12 4.32 -5.28
CA LEU A 45 -8.41 4.99 -4.19
C LEU A 45 -7.11 4.31 -3.81
N LEU A 46 -7.04 2.98 -3.95
CA LEU A 46 -5.99 2.19 -3.36
C LEU A 46 -5.68 0.95 -4.20
N ALA A 47 -4.40 0.59 -4.29
CA ALA A 47 -3.94 -0.70 -4.75
C ALA A 47 -3.08 -1.34 -3.65
N SER A 48 -3.33 -2.59 -3.31
CA SER A 48 -2.55 -3.29 -2.27
C SER A 48 -2.37 -4.76 -2.63
N THR A 49 -1.24 -5.35 -2.24
CA THR A 49 -1.06 -6.80 -2.27
C THR A 49 -1.56 -7.50 -1.01
N ARG A 50 -2.07 -6.73 -0.04
CA ARG A 50 -2.69 -7.26 1.19
C ARG A 50 -4.16 -7.52 0.96
N ASP A 51 -4.68 -8.51 1.68
CA ASP A 51 -6.13 -8.68 1.84
C ASP A 51 -6.61 -7.69 2.92
N ILE A 52 -7.24 -6.59 2.52
CA ILE A 52 -7.58 -5.48 3.44
C ILE A 52 -8.56 -5.91 4.54
N PRO A 53 -9.66 -6.64 4.24
CA PRO A 53 -10.57 -7.17 5.25
C PRO A 53 -9.91 -8.04 6.32
N SER A 54 -8.80 -8.73 6.00
CA SER A 54 -8.10 -9.62 6.94
C SER A 54 -7.14 -8.87 7.87
N LEU A 55 -6.95 -7.57 7.68
CA LEU A 55 -6.02 -6.78 8.48
C LEU A 55 -6.58 -6.49 9.89
N PRO A 56 -5.70 -6.30 10.88
CA PRO A 56 -6.11 -5.92 12.23
C PRO A 56 -6.95 -4.65 12.22
N ARG A 57 -7.94 -4.59 13.12
CA ARG A 57 -8.77 -3.41 13.35
C ARG A 57 -8.41 -2.77 14.69
N ARG A 58 -8.54 -1.44 14.77
CA ARG A 58 -8.40 -0.72 16.03
C ARG A 58 -9.47 -1.19 17.01
N LYS A 59 -9.07 -1.33 18.27
CA LYS A 59 -9.93 -1.70 19.40
C LYS A 59 -10.07 -0.51 20.35
N ASP A 60 -10.81 -0.70 21.43
CA ASP A 60 -10.91 0.25 22.54
C ASP A 60 -9.51 0.80 22.92
N PRO A 61 -9.38 2.12 23.15
CA PRO A 61 -10.44 3.12 23.31
C PRO A 61 -10.98 3.73 21.99
N ALA A 62 -10.48 3.30 20.83
CA ALA A 62 -10.97 3.80 19.54
C ALA A 62 -12.25 3.07 19.12
N LYS A 63 -13.37 3.80 19.04
CA LYS A 63 -14.69 3.22 18.69
C LYS A 63 -14.94 3.08 17.18
N ASP A 64 -14.04 3.58 16.34
CA ASP A 64 -14.20 3.60 14.88
C ASP A 64 -13.92 2.28 14.16
N ASN A 65 -13.38 1.26 14.86
CA ASN A 65 -13.03 -0.04 14.31
C ASN A 65 -12.18 0.03 13.02
N ALA A 66 -11.36 1.07 12.87
CA ALA A 66 -10.63 1.33 11.64
C ALA A 66 -9.65 0.20 11.32
N ILE A 67 -9.56 -0.19 10.04
CA ILE A 67 -8.63 -1.18 9.54
C ILE A 67 -7.23 -0.56 9.52
N ILE A 68 -6.27 -1.24 10.15
CA ILE A 68 -4.89 -0.81 10.29
C ILE A 68 -4.11 -1.29 9.06
N LEU A 69 -3.84 -0.39 8.12
CA LEU A 69 -3.13 -0.69 6.88
C LEU A 69 -1.72 -0.09 6.91
N PRO A 70 -0.67 -0.92 7.02
CA PRO A 70 0.71 -0.45 6.92
C PRO A 70 1.02 0.05 5.51
N LEU A 71 1.60 1.25 5.40
CA LEU A 71 2.21 1.73 4.16
C LEU A 71 3.70 1.40 4.15
N PRO A 72 4.28 1.17 2.95
CA PRO A 72 5.72 0.98 2.81
C PRO A 72 6.49 2.19 3.36
N ALA A 73 7.58 1.94 4.06
CA ALA A 73 8.51 2.97 4.47
C ALA A 73 9.08 3.69 3.23
N PRO A 74 9.20 5.03 3.23
CA PRO A 74 10.02 5.70 2.24
C PRO A 74 11.47 5.27 2.47
N THR A 75 11.95 4.32 1.67
CA THR A 75 13.35 3.92 1.69
C THR A 75 14.19 5.14 1.33
N ALA A 76 15.12 5.52 2.22
CA ALA A 76 16.14 6.51 1.91
C ALA A 76 16.84 6.12 0.60
N SER A 77 16.70 6.96 -0.42
CA SER A 77 17.46 6.99 -1.68
C SER A 77 17.56 5.71 -2.52
N HIS A 78 17.31 5.88 -3.81
CA HIS A 78 17.71 4.99 -4.89
C HIS A 78 19.06 4.31 -4.65
N HIS A 79 19.03 3.02 -4.36
CA HIS A 79 20.09 2.10 -4.75
C HIS A 79 19.41 0.97 -5.52
N ASN A 80 19.77 0.86 -6.80
CA ASN A 80 19.55 -0.36 -7.57
C ASN A 80 20.40 -1.44 -6.90
N ASP A 81 19.87 -2.08 -5.87
CA ASP A 81 20.52 -3.19 -5.21
C ASP A 81 19.72 -4.45 -5.47
N GLU A 82 20.12 -5.16 -6.51
CA GLU A 82 20.34 -6.59 -6.38
C GLU A 82 21.34 -6.83 -5.24
N SER A 83 20.86 -6.74 -4.00
CA SER A 83 21.60 -7.21 -2.84
C SER A 83 20.64 -7.92 -1.90
N ASP A 84 20.76 -9.24 -1.91
CA ASP A 84 20.49 -10.06 -0.74
C ASP A 84 21.44 -9.59 0.36
N ASP A 85 20.95 -8.78 1.30
CA ASP A 85 21.66 -8.52 2.56
C ASP A 85 20.95 -9.27 3.68
N GLU A 86 21.62 -10.33 4.11
CA GLU A 86 21.25 -11.18 5.22
C GLU A 86 21.69 -10.52 6.52
N THR A 87 20.73 -10.25 7.40
CA THR A 87 21.02 -10.04 8.82
C THR A 87 20.35 -11.16 9.62
N GLU A 88 21.01 -12.32 9.59
CA GLU A 88 20.86 -13.38 10.58
C GLU A 88 21.37 -12.85 11.93
N ALA A 89 20.50 -12.87 12.94
CA ALA A 89 20.88 -12.78 14.35
C ALA A 89 20.40 -14.06 15.07
N ASP A 90 21.31 -15.03 15.06
CA ASP A 90 21.48 -16.27 15.83
C ASP A 90 20.30 -17.23 16.20
N PRO A 91 20.53 -18.55 16.05
CA PRO A 91 19.56 -19.60 16.36
C PRO A 91 19.69 -20.14 17.79
N VAL A 92 18.58 -20.50 18.43
CA VAL A 92 18.58 -21.46 19.56
C VAL A 92 17.69 -22.67 19.24
N THR A 93 18.37 -23.73 18.82
CA THR A 93 18.03 -25.17 18.91
C THR A 93 16.61 -25.65 18.58
N GLY A 94 16.48 -26.36 17.45
CA GLY A 94 15.38 -27.30 17.20
C GLY A 94 15.34 -27.81 15.77
N SER A 95 15.91 -29.01 15.53
CA SER A 95 15.98 -29.68 14.23
C SER A 95 14.64 -29.79 13.51
N GLY A 96 14.59 -29.36 12.25
CA GLY A 96 13.48 -29.60 11.33
C GLY A 96 13.72 -28.92 10.00
N ALA A 97 14.09 -29.70 8.98
CA ALA A 97 14.31 -29.24 7.62
C ALA A 97 13.08 -28.45 7.12
N THR A 98 13.24 -27.15 6.90
CA THR A 98 12.19 -26.33 6.30
C THR A 98 12.84 -25.37 5.30
N SER A 99 12.44 -25.52 4.04
CA SER A 99 12.82 -24.67 2.92
C SER A 99 12.61 -23.18 3.24
N THR A 100 13.67 -22.38 3.22
CA THR A 100 13.63 -20.92 3.35
C THR A 100 13.02 -20.29 2.10
N THR A 101 11.69 -20.29 1.99
CA THR A 101 10.99 -19.48 0.99
C THR A 101 11.11 -18.02 1.38
N LYS A 102 11.88 -17.22 0.61
CA LYS A 102 11.94 -15.76 0.75
C LYS A 102 10.52 -15.18 0.80
N LEU A 103 10.14 -14.60 1.94
CA LEU A 103 8.82 -13.98 2.12
C LEU A 103 8.73 -12.73 1.24
N GLN A 104 7.74 -12.68 0.35
CA GLN A 104 7.52 -11.53 -0.53
C GLN A 104 6.99 -10.33 0.26
N LYS A 105 7.58 -9.15 0.07
CA LYS A 105 7.16 -7.92 0.76
C LYS A 105 5.80 -7.46 0.24
N HIS A 106 4.86 -7.19 1.15
CA HIS A 106 3.58 -6.56 0.80
C HIS A 106 3.76 -5.07 0.51
N TYR A 107 2.99 -4.55 -0.44
CA TYR A 107 3.05 -3.15 -0.84
C TYR A 107 1.65 -2.57 -1.03
N THR A 108 1.52 -1.26 -0.81
CA THR A 108 0.26 -0.52 -0.83
C THR A 108 0.51 0.86 -1.41
N ILE A 109 -0.31 1.27 -2.38
CA ILE A 109 -0.26 2.57 -3.05
C ILE A 109 -1.59 3.29 -2.82
N LEU A 110 -1.52 4.50 -2.27
CA LEU A 110 -2.64 5.44 -2.29
C LEU A 110 -2.65 6.16 -3.65
N LEU A 111 -3.73 6.02 -4.43
CA LEU A 111 -3.82 6.59 -5.79
C LEU A 111 -4.56 7.93 -5.79
N SER A 112 -5.89 7.89 -5.81
CA SER A 112 -6.72 9.10 -5.91
C SER A 112 -7.30 9.51 -4.57
N THR A 113 -6.50 9.41 -3.51
CA THR A 113 -6.83 9.96 -2.20
C THR A 113 -6.17 11.32 -2.04
N THR A 114 -6.88 12.24 -1.39
CA THR A 114 -6.31 13.51 -0.96
C THR A 114 -6.10 13.48 0.54
N VAL A 115 -5.09 14.17 1.04
CA VAL A 115 -4.96 14.55 2.46
C VAL A 115 -5.30 16.03 2.56
N PRO A 116 -6.54 16.47 2.30
CA PRO A 116 -6.82 17.88 2.07
C PRO A 116 -6.92 18.70 3.36
N ASP A 117 -6.99 18.05 4.53
CA ASP A 117 -7.05 18.77 5.80
C ASP A 117 -5.64 19.20 6.22
N ARG A 118 -5.24 20.41 5.84
CA ARG A 118 -4.04 21.08 6.40
C ARG A 118 -4.12 21.18 7.93
N LYS A 119 -5.34 21.20 8.46
CA LYS A 119 -5.65 21.26 9.89
C LYS A 119 -6.03 19.87 10.39
N ALA A 120 -5.21 19.29 11.26
CA ALA A 120 -5.60 18.07 11.95
C ALA A 120 -6.87 18.28 12.78
N THR A 121 -7.77 17.30 12.77
CA THR A 121 -8.96 17.27 13.61
C THR A 121 -8.60 16.67 14.97
N LEU A 122 -8.92 17.37 16.04
CA LEU A 122 -8.81 16.85 17.40
C LEU A 122 -10.11 16.17 17.78
N VAL A 123 -10.07 14.85 17.94
CA VAL A 123 -11.18 14.05 18.44
C VAL A 123 -11.04 13.97 19.96
N ARG A 124 -12.03 14.51 20.67
CA ARG A 124 -12.08 14.43 22.14
C ARG A 124 -12.64 13.07 22.54
N ARG A 125 -11.94 12.39 23.43
CA ARG A 125 -12.32 11.08 23.97
C ARG A 125 -12.39 11.12 25.49
N GLU A 126 -12.88 10.04 26.07
CA GLU A 126 -12.92 9.79 27.51
C GLU A 126 -11.51 9.63 28.13
N ASP A 127 -10.54 9.16 27.35
CA ASP A 127 -9.13 8.95 27.74
C ASP A 127 -8.19 10.12 27.37
N GLY A 128 -8.68 11.11 26.61
CA GLY A 128 -7.88 12.26 26.20
C GLY A 128 -8.31 12.86 24.85
N PHE A 129 -7.33 13.28 24.04
CA PHE A 129 -7.55 13.83 22.71
C PHE A 129 -6.73 13.05 21.68
N GLU A 130 -7.33 12.67 20.55
CA GLU A 130 -6.63 12.04 19.42
C GLU A 130 -6.55 13.01 18.24
N LYS A 131 -5.34 13.26 17.74
CA LYS A 131 -5.11 14.13 16.58
C LYS A 131 -5.14 13.30 15.30
N ARG A 132 -6.15 13.52 14.46
CA ARG A 132 -6.38 12.82 13.18
C ARG A 132 -6.19 13.74 11.99
N VAL A 133 -5.51 13.28 10.96
CA VAL A 133 -5.45 13.93 9.65
C VAL A 133 -6.26 13.10 8.66
N PHE A 134 -7.39 13.62 8.21
CA PHE A 134 -8.33 12.84 7.40
C PHE A 134 -7.83 12.60 5.97
N LEU A 135 -7.97 11.34 5.55
CA LEU A 135 -7.79 10.89 4.18
C LEU A 135 -9.15 10.93 3.48
N ARG A 136 -9.23 11.61 2.34
CA ARG A 136 -10.49 11.80 1.60
C ARG A 136 -10.39 11.25 0.19
N CYS A 137 -11.52 10.75 -0.34
CA CYS A 137 -11.64 10.45 -1.76
C CYS A 137 -11.33 11.70 -2.60
N GLY A 138 -10.45 11.61 -3.60
CA GLY A 138 -10.08 12.74 -4.45
C GLY A 138 -11.24 13.27 -5.31
N ARG A 139 -12.24 12.42 -5.59
CA ARG A 139 -13.44 12.75 -6.37
C ARG A 139 -14.56 13.32 -5.50
N CYS A 140 -15.16 12.51 -4.61
CA CYS A 140 -16.34 12.94 -3.85
C CYS A 140 -16.01 13.57 -2.47
N ARG A 141 -14.73 13.63 -2.08
CA ARG A 141 -14.25 14.22 -0.81
C ARG A 141 -14.80 13.57 0.48
N VAL A 142 -15.50 12.45 0.37
CA VAL A 142 -15.88 11.62 1.54
C VAL A 142 -14.61 11.16 2.27
N VAL A 143 -14.65 11.20 3.61
CA VAL A 143 -13.56 10.71 4.47
C VAL A 143 -13.50 9.19 4.38
N VAL A 144 -12.38 8.64 3.95
CA VAL A 144 -12.22 7.18 3.78
C VAL A 144 -11.24 6.57 4.78
N GLY A 145 -10.52 7.41 5.51
CA GLY A 145 -9.56 7.01 6.51
C GLY A 145 -8.92 8.21 7.18
N TYR A 146 -7.87 7.95 7.94
CA TYR A 146 -7.06 8.99 8.56
C TYR A 146 -5.63 8.49 8.87
N PHE A 147 -4.75 9.46 9.11
CA PHE A 147 -3.46 9.25 9.76
C PHE A 147 -3.52 9.78 11.18
N LEU A 148 -2.78 9.15 12.08
CA LEU A 148 -2.57 9.68 13.43
C LEU A 148 -1.38 10.64 13.44
N GLY A 149 -1.43 11.63 14.35
CA GLY A 149 -0.32 12.55 14.56
C GLY A 149 0.94 11.87 15.11
N ARG A 150 2.10 12.55 14.98
CA ARG A 150 3.43 12.08 15.40
C ARG A 150 3.49 11.58 16.85
N VAL A 151 2.68 12.14 17.75
CA VAL A 151 2.59 11.71 19.16
C VAL A 151 2.22 10.22 19.35
N HIS A 152 1.60 9.58 18.36
CA HIS A 152 1.25 8.16 18.39
C HIS A 152 2.38 7.25 17.89
N PHE A 153 3.44 7.84 17.34
CA PHE A 153 4.62 7.16 16.84
C PHE A 153 5.85 7.87 17.44
N PRO A 154 6.14 7.67 18.74
CA PRO A 154 7.37 8.19 19.30
C PRO A 154 8.53 7.55 18.54
N GLU A 155 9.18 8.30 17.67
CA GLU A 155 10.40 7.84 17.02
C GLU A 155 11.43 7.54 18.12
N THR A 156 11.96 6.33 18.10
CA THR A 156 13.25 6.04 18.72
C THR A 156 14.31 6.84 17.99
N GLY A 157 14.62 8.04 18.49
CA GLY A 157 15.77 8.84 18.05
C GLY A 157 15.42 10.18 17.41
N GLU A 158 15.51 11.21 18.25
CA GLU A 158 16.09 12.54 17.97
C GLU A 158 15.64 13.27 16.69
N GLU A 159 14.79 14.28 16.85
CA GLU A 159 15.20 15.69 16.75
C GLU A 159 13.97 16.61 16.96
N ASP A 160 14.04 17.39 18.03
CA ASP A 160 13.17 18.54 18.30
C ASP A 160 13.39 19.58 17.19
N GLY A 161 12.38 19.73 16.32
CA GLY A 161 12.36 20.77 15.29
C GLY A 161 10.96 21.32 15.13
N ASP A 162 10.71 22.51 15.68
CA ASP A 162 9.54 23.36 15.42
C ASP A 162 9.53 23.86 13.96
N GLY A 163 9.39 22.93 13.02
CA GLY A 163 9.34 23.19 11.58
C GLY A 163 8.13 22.54 10.94
N ASP A 164 7.29 23.37 10.30
CA ASP A 164 6.23 23.00 9.35
C ASP A 164 6.85 22.34 8.10
N GLY A 165 7.49 21.18 8.28
CA GLY A 165 8.35 20.58 7.28
C GLY A 165 8.52 19.06 7.36
N ASP A 166 8.01 18.38 8.39
CA ASP A 166 8.12 16.91 8.46
C ASP A 166 6.82 16.21 8.06
N ARG A 167 6.61 16.13 6.74
CA ARG A 167 5.66 15.19 6.14
C ARG A 167 6.36 13.92 5.69
N GLU A 168 7.61 13.64 6.04
CA GLU A 168 8.39 12.63 5.30
C GLU A 168 9.21 11.64 6.15
N ARG A 169 9.03 11.59 7.48
CA ARG A 169 9.63 10.51 8.26
C ARG A 169 8.62 9.78 9.15
N GLY A 170 8.74 8.46 9.17
CA GLY A 170 7.87 7.55 9.90
C GLY A 170 6.94 6.77 8.99
N GLU A 171 7.06 5.46 9.03
CA GLU A 171 6.23 4.45 8.39
C GLU A 171 4.74 4.75 8.62
N LYS A 172 4.05 5.26 7.59
CA LYS A 172 2.70 5.81 7.78
C LYS A 172 1.65 4.73 7.75
N VAL A 173 1.27 4.22 8.92
CA VAL A 173 0.04 3.43 9.03
C VAL A 173 -1.15 4.31 8.65
N VAL A 174 -1.95 3.86 7.68
CA VAL A 174 -3.25 4.46 7.36
C VAL A 174 -4.36 3.68 8.04
N TYR A 175 -5.25 4.41 8.71
CA TYR A 175 -6.42 3.85 9.38
C TYR A 175 -7.62 4.02 8.45
N LEU A 176 -8.04 2.94 7.80
CA LEU A 176 -9.16 2.95 6.85
C LEU A 176 -10.47 2.76 7.59
N LEU A 177 -11.47 3.60 7.26
CA LEU A 177 -12.76 3.53 7.91
C LEU A 177 -13.57 2.33 7.38
N PRO A 178 -14.25 1.57 8.26
CA PRO A 178 -15.11 0.47 7.84
C PRO A 178 -16.20 0.93 6.86
N GLY A 179 -16.48 0.10 5.85
CA GLY A 179 -17.44 0.41 4.80
C GLY A 179 -17.04 1.57 3.86
N ALA A 180 -15.84 2.15 3.95
CA ALA A 180 -15.44 3.26 3.08
C ALA A 180 -14.99 2.83 1.67
N LEU A 181 -14.46 1.61 1.56
CA LEU A 181 -13.85 1.05 0.36
C LEU A 181 -14.58 -0.23 -0.06
N VAL A 182 -14.55 -0.50 -1.36
CA VAL A 182 -15.01 -1.75 -1.96
C VAL A 182 -13.93 -2.28 -2.90
N GLU A 183 -13.63 -3.58 -2.83
CA GLU A 183 -12.71 -4.23 -3.75
C GLU A 183 -13.33 -4.32 -5.15
N THR A 184 -12.51 -4.19 -6.20
CA THR A 184 -12.97 -4.26 -7.60
C THR A 184 -13.71 -5.55 -7.91
N GLU A 185 -13.25 -6.69 -7.42
CA GLU A 185 -13.88 -7.99 -7.65
C GLU A 185 -15.28 -8.11 -7.01
N ARG A 186 -15.56 -7.31 -5.98
CA ARG A 186 -16.84 -7.25 -5.29
C ARG A 186 -17.69 -6.05 -5.68
N MET A 187 -17.24 -5.25 -6.63
CA MET A 187 -17.96 -4.07 -7.08
C MET A 187 -19.23 -4.51 -7.82
N GLY A 188 -20.39 -4.03 -7.34
CA GLY A 188 -21.70 -4.37 -7.92
C GLY A 188 -22.45 -5.49 -7.19
N ASP A 189 -21.85 -6.10 -6.16
CA ASP A 189 -22.53 -7.02 -5.26
C ASP A 189 -23.43 -6.24 -4.27
N GLU A 190 -24.75 -6.46 -4.35
CA GLU A 190 -25.74 -5.77 -3.51
C GLU A 190 -25.60 -6.09 -2.02
N ASP A 191 -25.19 -7.30 -1.66
CA ASP A 191 -25.06 -7.71 -0.26
C ASP A 191 -23.81 -7.10 0.36
N VAL A 192 -22.73 -6.98 -0.42
CA VAL A 192 -21.52 -6.24 -0.01
C VAL A 192 -21.84 -4.75 0.19
N LEU A 193 -22.68 -4.16 -0.67
CA LEU A 193 -23.10 -2.77 -0.52
C LEU A 193 -23.94 -2.55 0.76
N LYS A 194 -24.91 -3.43 1.03
CA LYS A 194 -25.74 -3.38 2.25
C LYS A 194 -24.93 -3.60 3.53
N GLY A 195 -24.01 -4.57 3.51
CA GLY A 195 -23.10 -4.82 4.64
C GLY A 195 -22.19 -3.62 4.91
N GLY A 196 -21.65 -3.01 3.85
CA GLY A 196 -20.84 -1.79 3.95
C GLY A 196 -21.63 -0.57 4.46
N ASP A 197 -22.92 -0.45 4.12
CA ASP A 197 -23.80 0.58 4.69
C ASP A 197 -24.00 0.42 6.19
N ALA A 198 -24.17 -0.82 6.67
CA ALA A 198 -24.31 -1.09 8.10
C ALA A 198 -23.02 -0.75 8.86
N GLU A 199 -21.87 -1.25 8.40
CA GLU A 199 -20.56 -0.94 9.01
C GLU A 199 -20.29 0.58 9.02
N TRP A 200 -20.59 1.26 7.92
CA TRP A 200 -20.37 2.70 7.81
C TRP A 200 -21.24 3.49 8.80
N ARG A 201 -22.52 3.12 8.92
CA ARG A 201 -23.45 3.79 9.84
C ARG A 201 -23.01 3.66 11.29
N THR A 202 -22.51 2.49 11.68
CA THR A 202 -22.09 2.22 13.06
C THR A 202 -21.08 3.25 13.58
N TRP A 203 -20.01 3.53 12.83
CA TRP A 203 -19.01 4.49 13.31
C TRP A 203 -19.39 5.95 12.99
N SER A 204 -20.12 6.20 11.89
CA SER A 204 -20.52 7.57 11.52
C SER A 204 -21.56 8.18 12.47
N ALA A 205 -22.32 7.34 13.18
CA ALA A 205 -23.25 7.78 14.23
C ALA A 205 -22.53 8.20 15.53
N GLU A 206 -21.24 7.89 15.67
CA GLU A 206 -20.44 8.15 16.86
C GLU A 206 -19.46 9.33 16.70
N VAL A 207 -19.46 9.98 15.53
CA VAL A 207 -18.65 11.18 15.22
C VAL A 207 -19.47 12.45 15.31
#